data_AF-A0A544Y1B4-F1
#
_entry.id   AF-A0A544Y1B4-F1
#
_cell.length_a   1.000
_cell.length_b   1.000
_cell.length_c   1.000
_cell.angle_alpha   90.00
_cell.angle_beta   90.00
_cell.angle_gamma   90.00
#
_symmetry.space_group_name_H-M   'P 1'
#
loop_
_entity.id
_entity.type
_entity.pdbx_description
1 polymer ?
#
loop_
_entity_poly.entity_id
_entity_poly.type
_entity_poly.pdbx_seq_one_letter_code
_entity_poly.pdbx_strand_id
1 'polypeptide(L)' 'MNGLDELDRFLRTDPRDVGCDKALDLLHVYVELVARDPDDARRRYPGIAVHLRACGPCNDDFEGLLAVVSDAI' A
#
# COMPACT_ATOMS: atom_id res chain seq x y z
N MET A 1 14.43 1.23 -29.82
CA MET A 1 14.52 1.54 -28.38
C MET A 1 15.99 1.51 -28.02
N ASN A 2 16.48 2.51 -27.30
CA ASN A 2 17.85 2.51 -26.81
C ASN A 2 17.89 1.85 -25.42
N GLY A 3 19.09 1.54 -24.90
CA GLY A 3 19.21 0.87 -23.60
C GLY A 3 18.69 1.69 -22.41
N LEU A 4 18.47 3.00 -22.57
CA LEU A 4 17.89 3.86 -21.53
C LEU A 4 16.38 3.65 -21.42
N ASP A 5 15.67 3.47 -22.54
CA ASP A 5 14.23 3.18 -22.55
C ASP A 5 13.91 1.83 -21.86
N GLU A 6 14.80 0.85 -22.01
CA GLU A 6 14.65 -0.48 -21.38
C GLU A 6 14.93 -0.43 -19.88
N LEU A 7 15.96 0.30 -19.46
CA LEU A 7 16.27 0.51 -18.05
C LEU A 7 15.16 1.31 -17.34
N ASP A 8 14.62 2.36 -17.96
CA ASP A 8 13.49 3.14 -17.43
C ASP A 8 12.24 2.26 -17.26
N ARG A 9 11.95 1.38 -18.23
CA ARG A 9 10.87 0.40 -18.11
C ARG A 9 11.13 -0.60 -16.99
N PHE A 10 12.37 -1.05 -16.81
CA PHE A 10 12.73 -2.01 -15.77
C PHE A 10 12.63 -1.40 -14.36
N LEU A 11 13.00 -0.13 -14.21
CA LEU A 11 12.97 0.57 -12.91
C LEU A 11 11.59 1.17 -12.58
N ARG A 12 10.62 1.13 -13.51
CA ARG A 12 9.27 1.61 -13.24
C ARG A 12 8.57 0.73 -12.20
N THR A 13 8.22 1.34 -11.09
CA THR A 13 7.20 0.84 -10.18
C THR A 13 5.81 1.07 -10.77
N ASP A 14 4.79 0.43 -10.19
CA ASP A 14 3.40 0.72 -10.55
C ASP A 14 3.14 2.23 -10.33
N PRO A 15 2.67 2.99 -11.33
CA PRO A 15 2.52 4.45 -11.23
C PRO A 15 1.49 4.89 -10.19
N ARG A 16 0.71 3.96 -9.63
CA ARG A 16 -0.22 4.22 -8.53
C ARG A 16 0.44 4.11 -7.16
N ASP A 17 1.62 3.49 -7.06
CA ASP A 17 2.34 3.35 -5.80
C ASP A 17 2.59 4.73 -5.18
N VAL A 18 2.17 4.90 -3.92
CA VAL A 18 2.23 6.18 -3.21
C VAL A 18 3.58 6.40 -2.50
N GLY A 19 4.40 5.36 -2.38
CA GLY A 19 5.64 5.36 -1.62
C GLY A 19 5.44 5.25 -0.10
N CYS A 20 6.54 4.99 0.61
CA CYS A 20 6.54 4.68 2.04
C CYS A 20 5.97 5.84 2.88
N ASP A 21 6.46 7.07 2.68
CA ASP A 21 6.06 8.23 3.48
C ASP A 21 4.54 8.42 3.47
N LYS A 22 3.95 8.39 2.27
CA LYS A 22 2.51 8.58 2.11
C LYS A 22 1.71 7.38 2.63
N ALA A 23 2.24 6.17 2.50
CA ALA A 23 1.62 4.96 3.04
C ALA A 23 1.58 5.04 4.57
N LEU A 24 2.69 5.38 5.22
CA LEU A 24 2.79 5.51 6.68
C LEU A 24 1.88 6.62 7.23
N ASP A 25 1.85 7.79 6.58
CA ASP A 25 0.98 8.91 6.96
C ASP A 25 -0.50 8.52 7.02
N LEU A 26 -0.93 7.60 6.16
CA LEU A 26 -2.33 7.19 6.01
C LEU A 26 -2.62 5.79 6.58
N LEU A 27 -1.60 5.09 7.11
CA LEU A 27 -1.71 3.67 7.43
C LEU A 27 -2.80 3.40 8.47
N HIS A 28 -2.87 4.23 9.51
CA HIS A 28 -3.90 4.14 10.55
C HIS A 28 -5.32 4.26 9.98
N VAL A 29 -5.57 5.21 9.06
CA VAL A 29 -6.87 5.38 8.40
C VAL A 29 -7.18 4.17 7.51
N TYR A 30 -6.20 3.72 6.73
CA TYR A 30 -6.39 2.62 5.79
C TYR A 30 -6.73 1.31 6.52
N VAL A 31 -6.06 1.02 7.65
CA VAL A 31 -6.33 -0.15 8.49
C VAL A 31 -7.77 -0.14 9.03
N GLU A 32 -8.23 0.99 9.58
CA GLU A 32 -9.61 1.10 10.07
C GLU A 32 -10.66 0.87 8.98
N LEU A 33 -10.37 1.31 7.75
CA LEU A 33 -11.25 1.06 6.60
C LEU A 33 -11.22 -0.40 6.18
N VAL A 34 -10.03 -1.02 6.13
CA VAL A 34 -9.90 -2.44 5.79
C VAL A 34 -10.64 -3.32 6.80
N ALA A 35 -10.54 -3.03 8.09
CA ALA A 35 -11.24 -3.78 9.13
C ALA A 35 -12.77 -3.77 8.95
N ARG A 36 -13.32 -2.73 8.30
CA ARG A 36 -14.77 -2.60 8.02
C ARG A 36 -15.16 -3.22 6.67
N ASP A 37 -14.42 -2.88 5.62
CA ASP A 37 -14.64 -3.33 4.24
C ASP A 37 -13.31 -3.26 3.44
N PRO A 38 -12.62 -4.41 3.26
CA PRO A 38 -11.38 -4.47 2.51
C PRO A 38 -11.49 -4.07 1.04
N ASP A 39 -12.66 -4.27 0.41
CA ASP A 39 -12.88 -3.93 -1.00
C ASP A 39 -13.10 -2.41 -1.16
N ASP A 40 -13.86 -1.77 -0.26
CA ASP A 40 -14.00 -0.31 -0.27
C ASP A 40 -12.68 0.39 0.04
N ALA A 41 -11.90 -0.08 1.02
CA ALA A 41 -10.58 0.46 1.34
C ALA A 41 -9.66 0.46 0.10
N ARG A 42 -9.56 -0.68 -0.60
CA ARG A 42 -8.76 -0.81 -1.83
C ARG A 42 -9.26 0.10 -2.96
N ARG A 43 -10.58 0.27 -3.10
CA ARG A 43 -11.15 1.20 -4.09
C ARG A 43 -10.85 2.67 -3.77
N ARG A 44 -10.86 3.03 -2.48
CA ARG A 44 -10.71 4.41 -2.01
C ARG A 44 -9.24 4.84 -1.95
N TYR A 45 -8.33 3.91 -1.67
CA TYR A 45 -6.89 4.14 -1.61
C TYR A 45 -6.11 3.10 -2.44
N PRO A 46 -6.30 3.07 -3.77
CA PRO A 46 -5.69 2.06 -4.64
C PRO A 46 -4.16 2.10 -4.61
N GLY A 47 -3.58 3.28 -4.39
CA GLY A 47 -2.13 3.44 -4.32
C GLY A 47 -1.48 2.89 -3.05
N ILE A 48 -2.18 2.96 -1.91
CA ILE A 48 -1.74 2.30 -0.67
C ILE A 48 -1.77 0.79 -0.87
N ALA A 49 -2.85 0.26 -1.44
CA ALA A 49 -2.96 -1.17 -1.74
C ALA A 49 -1.88 -1.68 -2.71
N VAL A 50 -1.44 -0.85 -3.65
CA VAL A 50 -0.30 -1.15 -4.53
C VAL A 50 0.99 -1.19 -3.71
N HIS A 51 1.24 -0.17 -2.89
CA HIS A 51 2.45 -0.06 -2.09
C HIS A 51 2.63 -1.23 -1.12
N LEU A 52 1.57 -1.60 -0.38
CA LEU A 52 1.62 -2.72 0.58
C LEU A 52 1.96 -4.06 -0.10
N ARG A 53 1.59 -4.26 -1.37
CA ARG A 53 2.01 -5.45 -2.13
C ARG A 53 3.48 -5.41 -2.57
N ALA A 54 4.06 -4.22 -2.67
CA ALA A 54 5.42 -4.01 -3.17
C ALA A 54 6.47 -3.82 -2.05
N CYS A 55 6.05 -3.36 -0.88
CA CYS A 55 6.92 -2.99 0.24
C CYS A 55 6.65 -3.88 1.46
N GLY A 56 7.53 -4.86 1.68
CA GLY A 56 7.46 -5.78 2.83
C GLY A 56 7.36 -5.09 4.18
N PRO A 57 8.25 -4.13 4.52
CA PRO A 57 8.20 -3.44 5.82
C PRO A 57 6.88 -2.71 6.07
N CYS A 58 6.33 -2.00 5.08
CA CYS A 58 5.03 -1.33 5.23
C CYS A 58 3.89 -2.35 5.37
N ASN A 59 3.99 -3.52 4.75
CA ASN A 59 3.02 -4.59 4.91
C ASN A 59 3.09 -5.22 6.31
N ASP A 60 4.28 -5.39 6.88
CA ASP A 60 4.44 -5.91 8.24
C ASP A 60 3.78 -4.97 9.27
N ASP A 61 4.00 -3.65 9.13
CA ASP A 61 3.33 -2.64 9.97
C ASP A 61 1.80 -2.66 9.78
N PHE A 62 1.34 -2.81 8.53
CA PHE A 62 -0.08 -2.93 8.19
C PHE A 62 -0.74 -4.13 8.85
N GLU A 63 -0.17 -5.33 8.71
CA GLU A 63 -0.71 -6.57 9.28
C GLU A 63 -0.74 -6.51 10.82
N GLY A 64 0.31 -5.96 11.43
CA GLY A 64 0.36 -5.75 12.89
C GLY A 64 -0.75 -4.83 13.39
N LEU A 65 -0.96 -3.70 12.72
CA LEU A 65 -2.05 -2.77 13.06
C LEU A 65 -3.43 -3.39 12.81
N LEU A 66 -3.61 -4.10 11.69
CA LEU A 66 -4.87 -4.73 11.34
C LEU A 66 -5.26 -5.81 12.36
N ALA A 67 -4.30 -6.62 12.83
CA ALA A 67 -4.56 -7.60 13.89
C ALA A 67 -5.10 -6.93 15.16
N VAL A 68 -4.47 -5.84 15.61
CA VAL A 68 -4.89 -5.11 16.81
C VAL A 68 -6.28 -4.47 16.65
N VAL A 69 -6.55 -3.84 15.50
CA VAL A 69 -7.83 -3.17 15.24
C VAL A 69 -8.96 -4.20 15.08
N SER A 70 -8.69 -5.33 14.43
CA SER A 70 -9.70 -6.38 14.20
C SER A 70 -10.12 -7.08 15.49
N ASP A 71 -9.22 -7.20 16.48
CA ASP A 71 -9.55 -7.73 17.80
C ASP A 71 -10.42 -6.78 18.64
N ALA A 72 -10.46 -5.49 18.28
CA ALA A 72 -11.18 -4.44 19.02
C ALA A 72 -12.60 -4.17 18.51
N ILE A 73 -13.04 -4.83 17.43
CA ILE A 73 -14.32 -4.61 16.73
C ILE A 73 -15.12 -5.91 16.74
#